data_AF-A0AAD6Z3Z5-F1
#
_entry.id   AF-A0AAD6Z3Z5-F1
#
_cell.length_a   1.000
_cell.length_b   1.000
_cell.length_c   1.000
_cell.angle_alpha   90.00
_cell.angle_beta   90.00
_cell.angle_gamma   90.00
#
_symmetry.space_group_name_H-M   'P 1'
#
loop_
_entity.id
_entity.type
_entity.pdbx_description
1 polymer ?
#
loop_
_entity_poly.entity_id
_entity_poly.type
_entity_poly.pdbx_seq_one_letter_code
_entity_poly.pdbx_strand_id
1 'polypeptide(L)'
;MTPDHPLNDRDLQNFLKAARCLQRVCQLWATLAQELLYDNIWVNDSVTRWVLLFSVFGQPIEHRKPARVPEVRALLRLPSKPYLAASVKHLTLSSSPSIGSAFSTAVLSEPGPTFPSLSRLQSLVLLLFRPSCARVLLHDADLARLTHLTIVPGHLEWEGFPVLPALRTLTLFDDRTRTLVPFPAILTCCPALEELRYSCHISATAPTEEQTAGALGCVRIYLGLWLLQPVRAHAKILLGAAFSILERVNVVLDGPGWAGALELDEWAQLRVRGCAVEEGYDTPSGDY
;
A
#
# COMPACT_ATOMS: atom_id res chain seq x y z
N MET A 1 6.09 -6.23 -22.69
CA MET A 1 4.86 -6.33 -21.90
C MET A 1 4.46 -4.91 -21.55
N THR A 2 3.48 -4.38 -22.29
CA THR A 2 2.91 -3.05 -22.05
C THR A 2 2.09 -3.10 -20.77
N PRO A 3 2.20 -2.12 -19.86
CA PRO A 3 1.33 -2.04 -18.71
C PRO A 3 -0.11 -1.87 -19.22
N ASP A 4 -1.01 -2.68 -18.68
CA ASP A 4 -2.43 -2.64 -19.02
C ASP A 4 -2.94 -1.20 -18.89
N HIS A 5 -3.41 -0.62 -20.00
CA HIS A 5 -4.16 0.62 -19.95
C HIS A 5 -5.32 0.43 -18.96
N PRO A 6 -5.54 1.34 -18.00
CA PRO A 6 -6.72 1.26 -17.15
C PRO A 6 -7.94 1.23 -18.07
N LEU A 7 -8.77 0.20 -17.91
CA LEU A 7 -10.05 0.09 -18.61
C LEU A 7 -10.79 1.42 -18.43
N ASN A 8 -11.15 2.08 -19.54
CA ASN A 8 -12.02 3.26 -19.47
C ASN A 8 -13.28 2.88 -18.69
N ASP A 9 -13.82 3.81 -17.87
CA ASP A 9 -15.00 3.62 -17.02
C ASP A 9 -16.15 2.87 -17.71
N ARG A 10 -16.34 3.11 -19.01
CA ARG A 10 -17.34 2.41 -19.82
C ARG A 10 -17.08 0.91 -19.94
N ASP A 11 -15.84 0.51 -20.18
CA ASP A 11 -15.44 -0.89 -20.33
C ASP A 11 -15.47 -1.62 -18.99
N LEU A 12 -15.07 -0.94 -17.91
CA LEU A 12 -15.25 -1.44 -16.55
C LEU A 12 -16.74 -1.70 -16.24
N GLN A 13 -17.63 -0.76 -16.58
CA GLN A 13 -19.07 -0.96 -16.38
C GLN A 13 -19.62 -2.12 -17.20
N ASN A 14 -19.17 -2.30 -18.44
CA ASN A 14 -19.58 -3.41 -19.29
C ASN A 14 -19.09 -4.75 -18.73
N PHE A 15 -17.85 -4.81 -18.26
CA PHE A 15 -17.28 -5.98 -17.58
C PHE A 15 -18.08 -6.34 -16.33
N LEU A 16 -18.36 -5.37 -15.45
CA LEU A 16 -19.14 -5.60 -14.23
C LEU A 16 -20.56 -6.09 -14.54
N LYS A 17 -21.20 -5.56 -15.60
CA LYS A 17 -22.51 -6.05 -16.06
C LYS A 17 -22.43 -7.50 -16.54
N ALA A 18 -21.45 -7.82 -17.39
CA ALA A 18 -21.24 -9.17 -17.90
C ALA A 18 -21.01 -10.18 -16.76
N ALA A 19 -20.14 -9.86 -15.82
CA ALA A 19 -19.85 -10.73 -14.69
C ALA A 19 -21.06 -10.92 -13.75
N ARG A 20 -21.89 -9.88 -13.52
CA ARG A 20 -23.16 -10.05 -12.77
C ARG A 20 -24.17 -10.93 -13.51
N CYS A 21 -24.17 -10.91 -14.83
CA CYS A 21 -25.01 -11.82 -15.62
C CYS A 21 -24.53 -13.28 -15.48
N LEU A 22 -23.21 -13.52 -15.44
CA LEU A 22 -22.64 -14.86 -15.23
C LEU A 22 -23.08 -15.48 -13.89
N GLN A 23 -23.29 -14.67 -12.85
CA GLN A 23 -23.80 -15.15 -11.55
C GLN A 23 -25.17 -15.85 -11.62
N ARG A 24 -25.94 -15.62 -12.69
CA ARG A 24 -27.29 -16.19 -12.84
C ARG A 24 -27.32 -17.46 -13.69
N VAL A 25 -26.20 -17.85 -14.31
CA VAL A 25 -26.17 -18.97 -15.27
C VAL A 25 -26.19 -20.31 -14.56
N CYS A 26 -25.20 -20.58 -13.71
CA CYS A 26 -25.17 -21.75 -12.84
C CYS A 26 -24.25 -21.48 -11.64
N GLN A 27 -24.21 -22.41 -10.69
CA GLN A 27 -23.42 -22.25 -9.47
C GLN A 27 -21.91 -22.11 -9.74
N LEU A 28 -21.37 -22.84 -10.72
CA LEU A 28 -19.96 -22.72 -11.11
C LEU A 28 -19.65 -21.33 -11.69
N TRP A 29 -20.48 -20.84 -12.62
CA TRP A 29 -20.33 -19.50 -13.18
C TRP A 29 -20.52 -18.41 -12.13
N ALA A 30 -21.37 -18.65 -11.11
CA ALA A 30 -21.49 -17.74 -9.98
C ALA A 30 -20.22 -17.68 -9.14
N THR A 31 -19.59 -18.81 -8.84
CA THR A 31 -18.30 -18.86 -8.14
C THR A 31 -17.19 -18.18 -8.95
N LEU A 32 -17.06 -18.52 -10.24
CA LEU A 32 -16.05 -17.92 -11.12
C LEU A 32 -16.26 -16.42 -11.33
N ALA A 33 -17.51 -15.98 -11.50
CA ALA A 33 -17.82 -14.57 -11.62
C ALA A 33 -17.54 -13.81 -10.31
N GLN A 34 -17.73 -14.43 -9.16
CA GLN A 34 -17.30 -13.85 -7.88
C GLN A 34 -15.78 -13.74 -7.83
N GLU A 35 -15.02 -14.81 -8.12
CA GLU A 35 -13.55 -14.73 -8.13
C GLU A 35 -13.04 -13.63 -9.08
N LEU A 36 -13.62 -13.52 -10.29
CA LEU A 36 -13.28 -12.48 -11.26
C LEU A 36 -13.64 -11.06 -10.79
N LEU A 37 -14.77 -10.90 -10.11
CA LEU A 37 -15.25 -9.60 -9.62
C LEU A 37 -14.50 -9.11 -8.38
N TYR A 38 -13.92 -10.02 -7.61
CA TYR A 38 -13.32 -9.72 -6.30
C TYR A 38 -11.80 -9.94 -6.24
N ASP A 39 -11.15 -10.30 -7.36
CA ASP A 39 -9.69 -10.38 -7.45
C ASP A 39 -9.03 -9.01 -7.22
N ASN A 40 -9.70 -7.95 -7.70
CA ASN A 40 -9.33 -6.55 -7.52
C ASN A 40 -10.50 -5.79 -6.89
N ILE A 41 -10.32 -5.30 -5.66
CA ILE A 41 -11.35 -4.52 -4.97
C ILE A 41 -10.85 -3.11 -4.72
N TRP A 42 -11.62 -2.13 -5.20
CA TRP A 42 -11.43 -0.73 -4.90
C TRP A 42 -12.53 -0.22 -3.97
N VAL A 43 -12.13 0.23 -2.78
CA VAL A 43 -13.05 0.77 -1.77
C VAL A 43 -12.75 2.26 -1.63
N ASN A 44 -13.68 3.08 -2.12
CA ASN A 44 -13.62 4.53 -2.00
C ASN A 44 -14.66 5.06 -0.98
N ASP A 45 -14.44 6.30 -0.57
CA ASP A 45 -15.03 7.08 0.53
C ASP A 45 -16.54 7.10 0.67
N SER A 46 -17.08 6.00 1.16
CA SER A 46 -18.27 6.10 2.01
C SER A 46 -18.11 5.18 3.21
N VAL A 47 -18.40 5.72 4.39
CA VAL A 47 -18.54 4.95 5.64
C VAL A 47 -19.40 3.71 5.41
N THR A 48 -20.45 3.84 4.58
CA THR A 48 -21.34 2.76 4.16
C THR A 48 -20.61 1.64 3.42
N ARG A 49 -19.68 1.95 2.50
CA ARG A 49 -18.88 0.93 1.79
C ARG A 49 -17.91 0.22 2.70
N TRP A 50 -17.33 0.90 3.68
CA TRP A 50 -16.49 0.28 4.71
C TRP A 50 -17.28 -0.71 5.56
N VAL A 51 -18.41 -0.28 6.12
CA VAL A 51 -19.31 -1.17 6.88
C VAL A 51 -19.76 -2.36 6.03
N LEU A 52 -20.05 -2.14 4.74
CA LEU A 52 -20.37 -3.21 3.81
C LEU A 52 -19.20 -4.16 3.59
N LEU A 53 -17.98 -3.65 3.43
CA LEU A 53 -16.77 -4.46 3.30
C LEU A 53 -16.60 -5.41 4.49
N PHE A 54 -16.73 -4.87 5.70
CA PHE A 54 -16.68 -5.65 6.94
C PHE A 54 -17.87 -6.60 7.09
N SER A 55 -19.05 -6.28 6.54
CA SER A 55 -20.20 -7.21 6.53
C SER A 55 -20.10 -8.30 5.46
N VAL A 56 -19.36 -8.03 4.38
CA VAL A 56 -19.08 -8.97 3.29
C VAL A 56 -18.00 -9.94 3.72
N PHE A 57 -17.01 -9.46 4.48
CA PHE A 57 -15.87 -10.24 4.88
C PHE A 57 -15.94 -10.79 6.33
N GLY A 58 -16.71 -10.14 7.21
CA GLY A 58 -16.97 -10.56 8.58
C GLY A 58 -18.32 -11.26 8.72
N GLN A 59 -18.48 -12.01 9.80
CA GLN A 59 -19.66 -12.82 10.15
C GLN A 59 -21.01 -12.07 10.02
N PRO A 60 -22.14 -12.80 9.88
CA PRO A 60 -23.47 -12.18 9.82
C PRO A 60 -23.65 -11.22 10.99
N ILE A 61 -23.92 -9.96 10.67
CA ILE A 61 -24.33 -8.96 11.67
C ILE A 61 -25.66 -9.45 12.24
N GLU A 62 -25.62 -10.14 13.39
CA GLU A 62 -26.82 -10.42 14.15
C GLU A 62 -27.53 -9.09 14.42
N HIS A 63 -28.81 -9.03 14.07
CA HIS A 63 -29.67 -7.86 13.98
C HIS A 63 -29.60 -6.90 15.20
N ARG A 64 -28.54 -6.09 15.31
CA ARG A 64 -28.53 -4.90 16.16
C ARG A 64 -28.95 -3.72 15.30
N LYS A 65 -30.05 -3.06 15.70
CA LYS A 65 -30.58 -1.87 15.03
C LYS A 65 -29.44 -0.86 14.86
N PRO A 66 -28.98 -0.55 13.63
CA PRO A 66 -28.05 0.55 13.45
C PRO A 66 -28.73 1.83 13.92
N ALA A 67 -27.99 2.68 14.63
CA ALA A 67 -28.38 4.06 14.88
C ALA A 67 -28.87 4.67 13.56
N ARG A 68 -29.95 5.46 13.61
CA ARG A 68 -30.75 5.90 12.46
C ARG A 68 -29.90 6.63 11.41
N VAL A 69 -29.33 5.88 10.46
CA VAL A 69 -28.80 6.38 9.20
C VAL A 69 -29.65 5.72 8.09
N PRO A 70 -30.62 6.44 7.50
CA PRO A 70 -31.59 5.87 6.56
C PRO A 70 -30.96 5.17 5.34
N GLU A 71 -29.76 5.56 4.94
CA GLU A 71 -29.07 5.06 3.75
C GLU A 71 -28.37 3.70 3.94
N VAL A 72 -28.13 3.28 5.19
CA VAL A 72 -27.42 2.01 5.48
C VAL A 72 -28.32 0.78 5.29
N ARG A 73 -29.64 0.94 5.45
CA ARG A 73 -30.59 -0.19 5.39
C ARG A 73 -30.81 -0.76 3.98
N ALA A 74 -30.56 0.02 2.93
CA ALA A 74 -30.81 -0.39 1.55
C ALA A 74 -29.71 -1.30 0.96
N LEU A 75 -28.51 -1.30 1.55
CA LEU A 75 -27.34 -2.02 1.01
C LEU A 75 -27.01 -3.33 1.76
N LEU A 76 -27.63 -3.59 2.91
CA LEU A 76 -27.44 -4.78 3.75
C LEU A 76 -28.13 -6.06 3.23
N ARG A 77 -28.22 -6.22 1.90
CA ARG A 77 -28.67 -7.48 1.25
C ARG A 77 -27.57 -8.12 0.41
N LEU A 78 -26.31 -7.88 0.72
CA LEU A 78 -25.23 -8.75 0.27
C LEU A 78 -25.16 -9.93 1.23
N PRO A 79 -25.27 -11.18 0.77
CA PRO A 79 -25.16 -12.34 1.64
C PRO A 79 -23.76 -12.34 2.26
N SER A 80 -23.70 -12.14 3.57
CA SER A 80 -22.53 -12.36 4.43
C SER A 80 -21.95 -13.75 4.15
N LYS A 81 -20.97 -13.82 3.26
CA LYS A 81 -20.30 -15.07 2.89
C LYS A 81 -18.80 -14.87 3.09
N PRO A 82 -18.20 -15.44 4.15
CA PRO A 82 -16.78 -15.29 4.47
C PRO A 82 -15.83 -15.78 3.35
N TYR A 83 -16.37 -16.51 2.37
CA TYR A 83 -15.66 -16.97 1.17
C TYR A 83 -15.09 -15.85 0.29
N LEU A 84 -15.65 -14.63 0.35
CA LEU A 84 -15.19 -13.53 -0.50
C LEU A 84 -13.83 -12.96 -0.07
N ALA A 85 -13.58 -12.87 1.24
CA ALA A 85 -12.30 -12.39 1.79
C ALA A 85 -11.12 -13.27 1.35
N ALA A 86 -11.35 -14.58 1.33
CA ALA A 86 -10.33 -15.56 1.01
C ALA A 86 -9.88 -15.52 -0.46
N SER A 87 -10.57 -14.79 -1.35
CA SER A 87 -10.25 -14.75 -2.79
C SER A 87 -9.51 -13.49 -3.24
N VAL A 88 -9.49 -12.42 -2.42
CA VAL A 88 -8.94 -11.12 -2.80
C VAL A 88 -7.42 -11.20 -2.93
N LYS A 89 -6.88 -10.82 -4.09
CA LYS A 89 -5.42 -10.71 -4.30
C LYS A 89 -4.93 -9.27 -4.31
N HIS A 90 -5.75 -8.33 -4.78
CA HIS A 90 -5.41 -6.92 -4.84
C HIS A 90 -6.50 -6.09 -4.17
N LEU A 91 -6.10 -5.29 -3.18
CA LEU A 91 -7.00 -4.45 -2.41
C LEU A 91 -6.48 -3.02 -2.39
N THR A 92 -7.30 -2.10 -2.88
CA THR A 92 -7.04 -0.67 -2.77
C THR A 92 -8.09 -0.05 -1.87
N LEU A 93 -7.64 0.56 -0.78
CA LEU A 93 -8.45 1.21 0.22
C LEU A 93 -8.14 2.70 0.21
N SER A 94 -9.14 3.53 -0.05
CA SER A 94 -9.03 4.97 0.10
C SER A 94 -9.87 5.45 1.28
N SER A 95 -9.34 6.39 2.05
CA SER A 95 -10.07 7.06 3.13
C SER A 95 -9.93 8.58 3.00
N SER A 96 -11.03 9.31 3.09
CA SER A 96 -10.98 10.76 3.19
C SER A 96 -10.53 11.12 4.60
N PRO A 97 -9.86 12.27 4.76
CA PRO A 97 -9.48 12.76 6.08
C PRO A 97 -10.68 12.90 7.04
N SER A 98 -11.87 13.20 6.49
CA SER A 98 -13.11 13.42 7.24
C SER A 98 -13.78 12.12 7.69
N ILE A 99 -13.63 11.02 6.95
CA ILE A 99 -14.22 9.71 7.28
C ILE A 99 -13.39 8.96 8.32
N GLY A 100 -12.07 9.14 8.31
CA GLY A 100 -11.17 8.42 9.22
C GLY A 100 -11.45 8.66 10.71
N SER A 101 -12.09 9.78 11.12
CA SER A 101 -12.46 10.00 12.53
C SER A 101 -13.64 9.15 12.96
N ALA A 102 -14.68 9.06 12.13
CA ALA A 102 -15.86 8.25 12.41
C ALA A 102 -15.53 6.75 12.39
N PHE A 103 -14.69 6.32 11.44
CA PHE A 103 -14.24 4.92 11.33
C PHE A 103 -13.38 4.51 12.53
N SER A 104 -12.37 5.32 12.87
CA SER A 104 -11.50 5.03 14.02
C SER A 104 -12.27 4.97 15.33
N THR A 105 -13.34 5.76 15.47
CA THR A 105 -14.19 5.71 16.66
C THR A 105 -15.02 4.42 16.70
N ALA A 106 -15.65 4.03 15.57
CA ALA A 106 -16.51 2.85 15.51
C ALA A 106 -15.76 1.50 15.59
N VAL A 107 -14.59 1.40 14.97
CA VAL A 107 -13.78 0.16 14.94
C VAL A 107 -12.96 -0.01 16.22
N LEU A 108 -12.44 1.07 16.82
CA LEU A 108 -11.64 0.97 18.05
C LEU A 108 -12.49 0.89 19.33
N SER A 109 -13.78 1.23 19.28
CA SER A 109 -14.64 1.25 20.48
C SER A 109 -15.28 -0.09 20.84
N GLU A 110 -15.35 -1.04 19.90
CA GLU A 110 -15.88 -2.39 20.18
C GLU A 110 -14.71 -3.39 20.30
N PRO A 111 -14.71 -4.30 21.29
CA PRO A 111 -13.74 -5.40 21.35
C PRO A 111 -13.88 -6.22 20.06
N GLY A 112 -12.85 -6.12 19.22
CA GLY A 112 -13.02 -5.88 17.80
C GLY A 112 -13.57 -7.05 16.98
N PRO A 113 -14.34 -6.78 15.91
CA PRO A 113 -14.54 -7.76 14.86
C PRO A 113 -13.16 -8.19 14.34
N THR A 114 -12.88 -9.50 14.39
CA THR A 114 -11.67 -10.06 13.80
C THR A 114 -11.64 -9.66 12.34
N PHE A 115 -10.53 -9.05 11.91
CA PHE A 115 -10.36 -8.79 10.49
C PHE A 115 -10.45 -10.13 9.74
N PRO A 116 -11.15 -10.16 8.61
CA PRO A 116 -11.23 -11.34 7.78
C PRO A 116 -9.82 -11.82 7.42
N SER A 117 -9.60 -13.13 7.37
CA SER A 117 -8.33 -13.65 6.84
C SER A 117 -8.19 -13.23 5.37
N LEU A 118 -7.23 -12.34 5.10
CA LEU A 118 -6.82 -11.90 3.76
C LEU A 118 -5.61 -12.72 3.28
N SER A 119 -5.60 -14.02 3.60
CA SER A 119 -4.45 -14.92 3.41
C SER A 119 -3.97 -15.07 1.95
N ARG A 120 -4.76 -14.65 0.96
CA ARG A 120 -4.37 -14.62 -0.46
C ARG A 120 -3.96 -13.25 -0.98
N LEU A 121 -4.04 -12.20 -0.15
CA LEU A 121 -3.74 -10.84 -0.57
C LEU A 121 -2.26 -10.73 -0.93
N GLN A 122 -2.01 -10.26 -2.15
CA GLN A 122 -0.68 -10.07 -2.73
C GLN A 122 -0.32 -8.59 -2.85
N SER A 123 -1.31 -7.72 -3.09
CA SER A 123 -1.12 -6.28 -3.22
C SER A 123 -2.10 -5.51 -2.36
N LEU A 124 -1.59 -4.57 -1.57
CA LEU A 124 -2.38 -3.67 -0.74
C LEU A 124 -1.97 -2.22 -1.02
N VAL A 125 -2.95 -1.38 -1.36
CA VAL A 125 -2.76 0.05 -1.56
C VAL A 125 -3.64 0.80 -0.55
N LEU A 126 -3.03 1.66 0.25
CA LEU A 126 -3.68 2.46 1.29
C LEU A 126 -3.55 3.94 0.92
N LEU A 127 -4.64 4.51 0.41
CA LEU A 127 -4.74 5.90 0.00
C LEU A 127 -5.39 6.74 1.12
N LEU A 128 -4.76 7.85 1.47
CA LEU A 128 -5.22 8.84 2.45
C LEU A 128 -5.61 8.22 3.81
N PHE A 129 -4.96 7.11 4.13
CA PHE A 129 -5.27 6.29 5.29
C PHE A 129 -4.70 6.90 6.57
N ARG A 130 -5.47 6.88 7.66
CA ARG A 130 -4.94 7.29 8.97
C ARG A 130 -3.95 6.24 9.48
N PRO A 131 -2.81 6.66 10.10
CA PRO A 131 -1.82 5.74 10.66
C PRO A 131 -2.42 4.65 11.55
N SER A 132 -3.34 5.05 12.45
CA SER A 132 -4.00 4.13 13.38
C SER A 132 -4.81 3.04 12.66
N CYS A 133 -5.50 3.40 11.57
CA CYS A 133 -6.32 2.47 10.80
C CYS A 133 -5.45 1.53 9.96
N ALA A 134 -4.36 2.06 9.37
CA ALA A 134 -3.38 1.25 8.67
C ALA A 134 -2.73 0.24 9.62
N ARG A 135 -2.37 0.67 10.84
CA ARG A 135 -1.79 -0.20 11.86
C ARG A 135 -2.73 -1.35 12.24
N VAL A 136 -3.99 -1.06 12.52
CA VAL A 136 -4.99 -2.09 12.86
C VAL A 136 -5.14 -3.08 11.71
N LEU A 137 -5.30 -2.60 10.47
CA LEU A 137 -5.42 -3.47 9.29
C LEU A 137 -4.18 -4.35 9.12
N LEU A 138 -2.98 -3.79 9.25
CA LEU A 138 -1.74 -4.53 9.02
C LEU A 138 -1.43 -5.54 10.15
N HIS A 139 -1.85 -5.27 11.40
CA HIS A 139 -1.66 -6.19 12.53
C HIS A 139 -2.70 -7.31 12.59
N ASP A 140 -3.96 -6.96 12.39
CA ASP A 140 -5.06 -7.89 12.65
C ASP A 140 -5.37 -8.77 11.42
N ALA A 141 -4.96 -8.35 10.22
CA ALA A 141 -5.12 -9.15 9.02
C ALA A 141 -3.97 -10.17 8.85
N ASP A 142 -4.34 -11.39 8.46
CA ASP A 142 -3.38 -12.37 7.96
C ASP A 142 -2.87 -11.96 6.57
N LEU A 143 -1.67 -11.39 6.52
CA LEU A 143 -1.02 -10.84 5.33
C LEU A 143 0.22 -11.65 4.91
N ALA A 144 0.27 -12.94 5.22
CA ALA A 144 1.45 -13.79 4.99
C ALA A 144 1.91 -13.87 3.52
N ARG A 145 1.04 -13.54 2.56
CA ARG A 145 1.33 -13.55 1.11
C ARG A 145 1.46 -12.15 0.49
N LEU A 146 1.43 -11.10 1.31
CA LEU A 146 1.51 -9.74 0.81
C LEU A 146 2.91 -9.49 0.23
N THR A 147 2.96 -9.18 -1.06
CA THR A 147 4.21 -8.93 -1.81
C THR A 147 4.39 -7.46 -2.16
N HIS A 148 3.30 -6.72 -2.30
CA HIS A 148 3.30 -5.30 -2.66
C HIS A 148 2.48 -4.51 -1.64
N LEU A 149 3.07 -3.46 -1.07
CA LEU A 149 2.40 -2.54 -0.16
C LEU A 149 2.68 -1.11 -0.59
N THR A 150 1.62 -0.34 -0.81
CA THR A 150 1.70 1.08 -1.16
C THR A 150 0.88 1.91 -0.18
N ILE A 151 1.46 2.98 0.35
CA ILE A 151 0.81 3.85 1.34
C ILE A 151 1.04 5.32 0.96
N VAL A 152 -0.05 6.07 0.70
CA VAL A 152 -0.01 7.42 0.11
C VAL A 152 -1.19 8.28 0.59
N PRO A 153 -1.00 9.49 1.16
CA PRO A 153 0.13 9.88 1.98
C PRO A 153 0.21 8.99 3.22
N GLY A 154 1.36 8.35 3.39
CA GLY A 154 1.63 7.45 4.49
C GLY A 154 2.28 8.18 5.65
N HIS A 155 1.47 8.68 6.59
CA HIS A 155 1.96 8.78 7.96
C HIS A 155 1.87 7.40 8.58
N LEU A 156 3.00 6.68 8.66
CA LEU A 156 3.08 5.50 9.50
C LEU A 156 3.87 5.81 10.75
N GLU A 157 3.23 5.52 11.88
CA GLU A 157 3.95 5.25 13.11
C GLU A 157 4.58 3.85 12.93
N TRP A 158 5.90 3.83 12.73
CA TRP A 158 6.67 2.59 12.59
C TRP A 158 6.78 1.80 13.90
N GLU A 159 6.52 2.44 15.03
CA GLU A 159 6.43 1.77 16.32
C GLU A 159 5.28 0.76 16.28
N GLY A 160 5.66 -0.52 16.28
CA GLY A 160 4.71 -1.61 16.05
C GLY A 160 4.24 -1.66 14.61
N PHE A 161 5.12 -1.60 13.62
CA PHE A 161 4.81 -2.09 12.27
C PHE A 161 4.97 -3.62 12.25
N PRO A 162 4.01 -4.38 11.69
CA PRO A 162 4.07 -5.84 11.70
C PRO A 162 5.17 -6.37 10.79
N VAL A 163 5.64 -7.58 11.07
CA VAL A 163 6.60 -8.28 10.21
C VAL A 163 5.85 -8.83 8.99
N LEU A 164 6.26 -8.42 7.80
CA LEU A 164 5.71 -8.83 6.51
C LEU A 164 6.79 -9.63 5.74
N PRO A 165 6.94 -10.93 6.03
CA PRO A 165 8.09 -11.72 5.56
C PRO A 165 8.12 -11.96 4.06
N ALA A 166 6.98 -11.82 3.36
CA ALA A 166 6.86 -12.01 1.92
C ALA A 166 6.90 -10.69 1.12
N LEU A 167 7.01 -9.55 1.80
CA LEU A 167 6.93 -8.24 1.14
C LEU A 167 8.17 -7.99 0.29
N ARG A 168 7.96 -7.78 -1.02
CA ARG A 168 9.00 -7.54 -2.02
C ARG A 168 9.09 -6.08 -2.42
N THR A 169 7.95 -5.40 -2.51
CA THR A 169 7.90 -3.98 -2.90
C THR A 169 7.15 -3.18 -1.85
N LEU A 170 7.80 -2.13 -1.35
CA LEU A 170 7.23 -1.19 -0.40
C LEU A 170 7.29 0.22 -0.98
N THR A 171 6.13 0.86 -1.07
CA THR A 171 5.99 2.23 -1.56
C THR A 171 5.43 3.13 -0.47
N LEU A 172 6.19 4.17 -0.13
CA LEU A 172 5.91 5.12 0.93
C LEU A 172 5.98 6.54 0.39
N PHE A 173 4.84 7.10 0.01
CA PHE A 173 4.79 8.52 -0.34
C PHE A 173 4.23 9.29 0.83
N ASP A 174 4.93 10.33 1.25
CA ASP A 174 4.42 11.32 2.19
C ASP A 174 4.49 12.70 1.53
N ASP A 175 3.37 13.42 1.56
CA ASP A 175 3.26 14.82 1.15
C ASP A 175 3.59 15.77 2.31
N ARG A 176 3.77 15.24 3.53
CA ARG A 176 4.05 16.00 4.74
C ARG A 176 5.48 15.76 5.21
N THR A 177 6.13 16.83 5.67
CA THR A 177 7.57 16.87 6.00
C THR A 177 7.95 16.22 7.34
N ARG A 178 7.14 15.31 7.88
CA ARG A 178 7.27 14.86 9.29
C ARG A 178 7.44 13.37 9.50
N THR A 179 7.26 12.54 8.49
CA THR A 179 7.47 11.10 8.67
C THR A 179 8.96 10.78 8.59
N LEU A 180 9.41 9.82 9.40
CA LEU A 180 10.75 9.24 9.36
C LEU A 180 10.66 7.90 8.61
N VAL A 181 11.65 7.58 7.77
CA VAL A 181 11.87 6.24 7.20
C VAL A 181 12.98 5.61 8.04
N PRO A 182 12.62 4.84 9.08
CA PRO A 182 13.58 4.07 9.84
C PRO A 182 14.00 2.85 9.01
N PHE A 183 15.04 2.99 8.17
CA PHE A 183 15.64 1.85 7.48
C PHE A 183 15.88 0.65 8.42
N PRO A 184 16.40 0.81 9.66
CA PRO A 184 16.46 -0.28 10.64
C PRO A 184 15.16 -1.07 10.79
N ALA A 185 14.02 -0.36 10.96
CA ALA A 185 12.73 -0.98 11.18
C ALA A 185 12.18 -1.60 9.89
N ILE A 186 12.36 -0.95 8.73
CA ILE A 186 11.97 -1.51 7.43
C ILE A 186 12.68 -2.83 7.18
N LEU A 187 14.01 -2.87 7.36
CA LEU A 187 14.81 -4.08 7.14
C LEU A 187 14.44 -5.20 8.11
N THR A 188 14.06 -4.85 9.35
CA THR A 188 13.62 -5.83 10.36
C THR A 188 12.23 -6.37 10.04
N CYS A 189 11.29 -5.50 9.65
CA CYS A 189 9.90 -5.88 9.38
C CYS A 189 9.72 -6.53 8.00
N CYS A 190 10.56 -6.21 7.03
CA CYS A 190 10.41 -6.65 5.63
C CYS A 190 11.71 -7.31 5.14
N PRO A 191 12.08 -8.50 5.65
CA PRO A 191 13.37 -9.13 5.36
C PRO A 191 13.55 -9.56 3.89
N ALA A 192 12.45 -9.78 3.16
CA ALA A 192 12.45 -10.15 1.74
C ALA A 192 12.28 -8.95 0.79
N LEU A 193 12.45 -7.72 1.28
CA LEU A 193 12.22 -6.52 0.49
C LEU A 193 13.24 -6.39 -0.63
N GLU A 194 12.78 -6.40 -1.87
CA GLU A 194 13.59 -6.31 -3.09
C GLU A 194 13.63 -4.86 -3.61
N GLU A 195 12.53 -4.12 -3.44
CA GLU A 195 12.38 -2.74 -3.91
C GLU A 195 11.74 -1.83 -2.86
N LEU A 196 12.40 -0.70 -2.56
CA LEU A 196 11.87 0.36 -1.72
C LEU A 196 11.67 1.64 -2.53
N ARG A 197 10.47 2.22 -2.46
CA ARG A 197 10.09 3.46 -3.14
C ARG A 197 9.64 4.48 -2.10
N TYR A 198 10.26 5.66 -2.04
CA TYR A 198 9.89 6.65 -1.03
C TYR A 198 10.16 8.11 -1.40
N SER A 199 9.43 9.04 -0.77
CA SER A 199 9.67 10.49 -0.90
C SER A 199 10.88 10.98 -0.10
N CYS A 200 11.74 11.82 -0.69
CA CYS A 200 12.95 12.37 -0.04
C CYS A 200 12.67 13.36 1.10
N HIS A 201 11.42 13.79 1.27
CA HIS A 201 11.02 14.64 2.40
C HIS A 201 10.97 13.88 3.72
N ILE A 202 11.07 12.57 3.64
CA ILE A 202 11.10 11.69 4.78
C ILE A 202 12.52 11.63 5.32
N SER A 203 12.72 12.06 6.56
CA SER A 203 14.02 11.96 7.22
C SER A 203 14.38 10.47 7.42
N ALA A 204 15.62 10.09 7.13
CA ALA A 204 16.07 8.70 7.22
C ALA A 204 17.11 8.51 8.31
N THR A 205 17.01 7.39 9.01
CA THR A 205 18.03 6.94 9.97
C THR A 205 18.87 5.82 9.36
N ALA A 206 20.18 5.86 9.59
CA ALA A 206 21.08 4.82 9.11
C ALA A 206 20.83 3.49 9.86
N PRO A 207 20.91 2.34 9.18
CA PRO A 207 20.98 1.03 9.83
C PRO A 207 22.24 0.90 10.68
N THR A 208 22.19 0.06 11.72
CA THR A 208 23.39 -0.36 12.46
C THR A 208 24.20 -1.35 11.60
N GLU A 209 25.50 -1.51 11.88
CA GLU A 209 26.39 -2.39 11.09
C GLU A 209 25.93 -3.86 11.04
N GLU A 210 25.22 -4.31 12.07
CA GLU A 210 24.68 -5.68 12.16
C GLU A 210 23.44 -5.90 11.28
N GLN A 211 22.76 -4.82 10.88
CA GLN A 211 21.55 -4.88 10.05
C GLN A 211 21.94 -4.88 8.58
N THR A 212 21.68 -5.99 7.89
CA THR A 212 21.97 -6.12 6.47
C THR A 212 20.67 -6.17 5.67
N ALA A 213 20.64 -5.42 4.57
CA ALA A 213 19.56 -5.44 3.60
C ALA A 213 19.79 -6.59 2.61
N GLY A 214 19.59 -7.83 3.07
CA GLY A 214 19.97 -9.05 2.35
C GLY A 214 19.22 -9.33 1.04
N ALA A 215 18.12 -8.61 0.76
CA ALA A 215 17.36 -8.74 -0.50
C ALA A 215 17.17 -7.41 -1.26
N LEU A 216 17.48 -6.26 -0.67
CA LEU A 216 17.14 -4.94 -1.22
C LEU A 216 18.09 -4.56 -2.37
N GLY A 217 17.70 -4.92 -3.59
CA GLY A 217 18.46 -4.61 -4.81
C GLY A 217 18.13 -3.26 -5.43
N CYS A 218 16.95 -2.68 -5.16
CA CYS A 218 16.51 -1.44 -5.80
C CYS A 218 15.93 -0.43 -4.81
N VAL A 219 16.39 0.83 -4.93
CA VAL A 219 15.82 1.96 -4.20
C VAL A 219 15.38 3.04 -5.17
N ARG A 220 14.13 3.51 -5.05
CA ARG A 220 13.62 4.69 -5.77
C ARG A 220 13.35 5.82 -4.79
N ILE A 221 13.97 6.97 -5.05
CA ILE A 221 13.85 8.17 -4.24
C ILE A 221 13.11 9.22 -5.06
N TYR A 222 11.93 9.63 -4.61
CA TYR A 222 11.14 10.68 -5.25
C TYR A 222 11.51 12.03 -4.64
N LEU A 223 12.07 12.90 -5.47
CA LEU A 223 12.48 14.24 -5.06
C LEU A 223 11.33 15.20 -5.28
N GLY A 224 10.81 15.77 -4.19
CA GLY A 224 9.95 16.93 -4.30
C GLY A 224 10.75 18.23 -4.42
N LEU A 225 10.04 19.31 -4.74
CA LEU A 225 10.53 20.55 -5.34
C LEU A 225 11.63 21.36 -4.61
N TRP A 226 12.24 20.92 -3.49
CA TRP A 226 12.87 21.90 -2.59
C TRP A 226 14.25 21.64 -1.97
N LEU A 227 14.86 20.45 -1.89
CA LEU A 227 16.15 20.32 -1.16
C LEU A 227 17.11 19.23 -1.69
N LEU A 228 18.34 19.62 -2.06
CA LEU A 228 19.47 18.69 -2.35
C LEU A 228 20.06 18.03 -1.09
N GLN A 229 19.97 18.68 0.08
CA GLN A 229 20.57 18.19 1.32
C GLN A 229 20.01 16.84 1.80
N PRO A 230 18.67 16.61 1.81
CA PRO A 230 18.09 15.30 2.10
C PRO A 230 18.62 14.22 1.16
N VAL A 231 18.71 14.51 -0.14
CA VAL A 231 19.24 13.57 -1.14
C VAL A 231 20.63 13.10 -0.78
N ARG A 232 21.52 14.04 -0.42
CA ARG A 232 22.87 13.71 0.05
C ARG A 232 22.85 12.85 1.31
N ALA A 233 21.97 13.15 2.27
CA ALA A 233 21.83 12.34 3.48
C ALA A 233 21.40 10.89 3.15
N HIS A 234 20.42 10.70 2.25
CA HIS A 234 20.01 9.38 1.79
C HIS A 234 21.13 8.66 1.03
N ALA A 235 21.88 9.37 0.18
CA ALA A 235 23.01 8.80 -0.55
C ALA A 235 24.08 8.25 0.42
N LYS A 236 24.40 8.98 1.50
CA LYS A 236 25.32 8.52 2.55
C LYS A 236 24.81 7.27 3.28
N ILE A 237 23.51 7.17 3.52
CA ILE A 237 22.92 5.99 4.16
C ILE A 237 23.02 4.77 3.23
N LEU A 238 22.67 4.93 1.95
CA LEU A 238 22.73 3.86 0.95
C LEU A 238 24.16 3.42 0.60
N LEU A 239 25.15 4.30 0.81
CA LEU A 239 26.57 3.93 0.75
C LEU A 239 27.02 3.01 1.89
N GLY A 240 26.26 2.91 2.98
CA GLY A 240 26.60 2.08 4.13
C GLY A 240 26.71 0.60 3.79
N ALA A 241 27.46 -0.13 4.62
CA ALA A 241 27.70 -1.57 4.45
C ALA A 241 26.41 -2.42 4.46
N ALA A 242 25.37 -1.93 5.13
CA ALA A 242 24.05 -2.56 5.17
C ALA A 242 23.43 -2.76 3.78
N PHE A 243 23.79 -1.96 2.77
CA PHE A 243 23.25 -2.02 1.42
C PHE A 243 24.28 -2.57 0.42
N SER A 244 25.01 -3.62 0.80
CA SER A 244 26.09 -4.21 0.00
C SER A 244 25.65 -4.74 -1.37
N ILE A 245 24.43 -5.25 -1.46
CA ILE A 245 23.83 -5.86 -2.66
C ILE A 245 22.99 -4.89 -3.50
N LEU A 246 23.01 -3.59 -3.17
CA LEU A 246 22.21 -2.60 -3.89
C LEU A 246 22.68 -2.49 -5.33
N GLU A 247 21.82 -2.88 -6.27
CA GLU A 247 22.12 -2.91 -7.71
C GLU A 247 21.72 -1.60 -8.39
N ARG A 248 20.64 -0.96 -7.91
CA ARG A 248 20.07 0.23 -8.55
C ARG A 248 19.55 1.26 -7.55
N VAL A 249 19.85 2.53 -7.82
CA VAL A 249 19.22 3.70 -7.22
C VAL A 249 18.61 4.56 -8.33
N ASN A 250 17.28 4.71 -8.31
CA ASN A 250 16.58 5.63 -9.20
C ASN A 250 16.23 6.90 -8.44
N VAL A 251 16.72 8.03 -8.93
CA VAL A 251 16.36 9.35 -8.41
C VAL A 251 15.29 9.92 -9.33
N VAL A 252 14.04 9.93 -8.86
CA VAL A 252 12.90 10.45 -9.63
C VAL A 252 12.76 11.94 -9.33
N LEU A 253 12.88 12.76 -10.37
CA LEU A 253 12.91 14.21 -10.27
C LEU A 253 11.54 14.78 -10.64
N ASP A 254 10.86 15.40 -9.69
CA ASP A 254 9.66 16.20 -10.00
C ASP A 254 10.08 17.62 -10.38
N GLY A 255 10.22 17.85 -11.70
CA GLY A 255 10.40 19.17 -12.29
C GLY A 255 11.79 19.48 -12.88
N PRO A 256 11.89 20.55 -13.70
CA PRO A 256 13.15 20.98 -14.30
C PRO A 256 14.04 21.69 -13.27
N GLY A 257 15.30 21.27 -13.13
CA GLY A 257 16.29 21.97 -12.27
C GLY A 257 17.20 21.09 -11.42
N TRP A 258 17.10 19.76 -11.52
CA TRP A 258 17.78 18.83 -10.62
C TRP A 258 19.00 18.11 -11.21
N ALA A 259 19.59 18.61 -12.30
CA ALA A 259 20.77 17.98 -12.92
C ALA A 259 21.90 17.72 -11.90
N GLY A 260 22.09 18.62 -10.92
CA GLY A 260 23.08 18.44 -9.85
C GLY A 260 22.74 17.39 -8.78
N ALA A 261 21.52 16.86 -8.74
CA ALA A 261 21.14 15.81 -7.78
C ALA A 261 21.81 14.47 -8.09
N LEU A 262 22.19 14.22 -9.35
CA LEU A 262 22.88 13.00 -9.79
C LEU A 262 24.41 13.10 -9.74
N GLU A 263 24.92 14.32 -9.57
CA GLU A 263 26.35 14.67 -9.53
C GLU A 263 26.95 14.62 -8.11
N LEU A 264 26.22 14.08 -7.13
CA LEU A 264 26.76 13.93 -5.77
C LEU A 264 27.92 12.93 -5.75
N ASP A 265 28.99 13.28 -5.02
CA ASP A 265 30.14 12.40 -4.79
C ASP A 265 29.70 11.03 -4.24
N GLU A 266 28.65 11.03 -3.41
CA GLU A 266 28.09 9.81 -2.85
C GLU A 266 27.53 8.86 -3.93
N TRP A 267 26.91 9.40 -4.98
CA TRP A 267 26.45 8.60 -6.12
C TRP A 267 27.61 8.08 -6.94
N ALA A 268 28.69 8.86 -7.10
CA ALA A 268 29.90 8.39 -7.76
C ALA A 268 30.52 7.20 -7.00
N GLN A 269 30.54 7.24 -5.67
CA GLN A 269 31.01 6.13 -4.84
C GLN A 269 30.13 4.87 -4.98
N LEU A 270 28.80 5.02 -5.07
CA LEU A 270 27.90 3.90 -5.34
C LEU A 270 28.14 3.28 -6.73
N ARG A 271 28.39 4.10 -7.75
CA ARG A 271 28.75 3.61 -9.10
C ARG A 271 30.06 2.82 -9.10
N VAL A 272 31.06 3.26 -8.33
CA VAL A 272 32.33 2.51 -8.17
C VAL A 272 32.09 1.13 -7.53
N ARG A 273 31.07 1.00 -6.66
CA ARG A 273 30.65 -0.28 -6.07
C ARG A 273 29.83 -1.16 -7.03
N GLY A 274 29.59 -0.71 -8.27
CA GLY A 274 28.78 -1.43 -9.27
C GLY A 274 27.28 -1.15 -9.22
N CYS A 275 26.82 -0.21 -8.38
CA CYS A 275 25.41 0.19 -8.33
C CYS A 275 25.10 1.18 -9.47
N ALA A 276 24.07 0.89 -10.26
CA ALA A 276 23.53 1.82 -11.24
C ALA A 276 22.81 2.98 -10.53
N VAL A 277 23.21 4.22 -10.77
CA VAL A 277 22.51 5.40 -10.25
C VAL A 277 21.98 6.22 -11.42
N GLU A 278 20.67 6.15 -11.60
CA GLU A 278 19.96 6.61 -12.79
C GLU A 278 18.94 7.70 -12.47
N GLU A 279 18.69 8.57 -13.45
CA GLU A 279 17.54 9.45 -13.44
C GLU A 279 16.28 8.63 -13.75
N GLY A 280 15.30 8.68 -12.84
CA GLY A 280 14.02 8.04 -13.06
C GLY A 280 13.03 9.00 -13.69
N TYR A 281 12.45 8.64 -14.83
CA TYR A 281 11.24 9.25 -15.36
C TYR A 281 10.03 8.39 -15.00
N ASP A 282 9.66 8.39 -13.73
CA ASP A 282 8.31 7.97 -13.34
C ASP A 282 7.49 9.24 -13.18
N THR A 283 6.55 9.48 -14.09
CA THR A 283 5.35 10.20 -13.65
C THR A 283 4.76 9.33 -12.55
N PRO A 284 4.66 9.81 -11.29
CA PRO A 284 3.78 9.13 -10.33
C PRO A 284 2.45 9.09 -11.04
N SER A 285 2.04 7.92 -11.53
CA SER A 285 0.86 7.76 -12.38
C SER A 285 -0.28 8.47 -11.66
N GLY A 286 -0.67 9.63 -12.18
CA GLY A 286 -1.59 10.58 -11.56
C GLY A 286 -3.03 10.09 -11.56
N ASP A 287 -3.21 8.77 -11.54
CA ASP A 287 -4.46 8.05 -11.46
C ASP A 287 -4.71 7.69 -9.98
N TYR A 288 -4.72 8.69 -9.09
CA TYR A 288 -5.21 8.54 -7.71
C TYR A 288 -6.69 8.95 -7.62
#